data_AF-G4ZY40-F1
#
_entry.id   AF-G4ZY40-F1
#
_cell.length_a   1.000
_cell.length_b   1.000
_cell.length_c   1.000
_cell.angle_alpha   90.00
_cell.angle_beta   90.00
_cell.angle_gamma   90.00
#
_symmetry.space_group_name_H-M   'P 1'
#
loop_
_entity.id
_entity.type
_entity.pdbx_description
1 polymer ?
#
loop_
_entity_poly.entity_id
_entity_poly.type
_entity_poly.pdbx_seq_one_letter_code
_entity_poly.pdbx_strand_id
1 'polypeptide(L)'
;TGQTKRRQRACKVCSIWRDDTATAANGKPKRGKNTKWLCRPYSKGEAKCYLCNLIRKDSPHPTKTCFQVWHEDWDCGRNIP
;
A
#
# COMPACT_ATOMS: atom_id res chain seq x y z
N THR A 1 -4.24 7.72 31.50
CA THR A 1 -5.05 7.31 30.33
C THR A 1 -4.13 7.02 29.15
N GLY A 2 -3.84 5.75 28.88
CA GLY A 2 -2.92 5.37 27.81
C GLY A 2 -3.58 5.56 26.44
N GLN A 3 -3.16 6.56 25.67
CA GLN A 3 -3.54 6.66 24.27
C GLN A 3 -2.99 5.44 23.54
N THR A 4 -3.86 4.47 23.24
CA THR A 4 -3.50 3.36 22.36
C THR A 4 -3.19 3.95 20.97
N LYS A 5 -1.91 3.97 20.63
CA LYS A 5 -1.41 4.52 19.36
C LYS A 5 -2.14 3.81 18.23
N ARG A 6 -3.06 4.53 17.56
CA ARG A 6 -3.93 3.99 16.51
C ARG A 6 -3.06 3.20 15.52
N ARG A 7 -3.26 1.88 15.43
CA ARG A 7 -2.38 0.98 14.67
C ARG A 7 -2.36 1.44 13.22
N GLN A 8 -1.29 2.11 12.83
CA GLN A 8 -1.09 2.55 11.46
C GLN A 8 -0.84 1.31 10.61
N ARG A 9 -1.63 1.12 9.55
CA ARG A 9 -1.52 -0.06 8.68
C ARG A 9 -0.82 0.30 7.38
N ALA A 10 0.04 -0.59 6.91
CA ALA A 10 0.78 -0.34 5.68
C ALA A 10 -0.14 -0.49 4.46
N CYS A 11 0.01 0.40 3.48
CA CYS A 11 -0.63 0.24 2.19
C CYS A 11 -0.07 -1.01 1.48
N LYS A 12 -0.95 -1.85 0.95
CA LYS A 12 -0.60 -3.12 0.31
C LYS A 12 0.26 -2.94 -0.95
N VAL A 13 -0.18 -2.12 -1.91
CA VAL A 13 0.63 -1.75 -3.10
C VAL A 13 1.99 -1.19 -2.72
N CYS A 14 2.00 -0.23 -1.80
CA CYS A 14 3.26 0.36 -1.32
C CYS A 14 4.18 -0.64 -0.63
N SER A 15 3.64 -1.74 -0.13
CA SER A 15 4.41 -2.77 0.58
C SER A 15 4.99 -3.77 -0.40
N ILE A 16 4.23 -4.15 -1.42
CA ILE A 16 4.69 -5.00 -2.53
C ILE A 16 5.79 -4.30 -3.34
N TRP A 17 5.60 -3.03 -3.73
CA TRP A 17 6.62 -2.29 -4.48
C TRP A 17 7.96 -2.09 -3.77
N ARG A 18 8.03 -2.31 -2.46
CA ARG A 18 9.33 -2.24 -1.77
C ARG A 18 10.20 -3.43 -2.02
N ASP A 19 9.58 -4.60 -2.16
CA ASP A 19 10.29 -5.83 -2.46
C ASP A 19 11.00 -5.67 -3.80
N ASP A 20 10.34 -4.97 -4.73
CA ASP A 20 10.79 -4.84 -6.11
C ASP A 20 11.86 -3.74 -6.34
N THR A 21 11.82 -2.60 -5.62
CA THR A 21 12.62 -1.41 -6.03
C THR A 21 13.30 -0.57 -4.94
N ALA A 22 13.13 -0.84 -3.64
CA ALA A 22 13.45 0.16 -2.62
C ALA A 22 14.30 -0.32 -1.43
N THR A 23 15.61 -0.46 -1.66
CA THR A 23 16.63 -0.27 -0.60
C THR A 23 16.57 1.21 -0.17
N ALA A 24 16.26 1.49 1.11
CA ALA A 24 16.42 2.85 1.63
C ALA A 24 17.91 3.24 1.58
N ALA A 25 18.22 4.55 1.61
CA ALA A 25 19.59 5.06 1.67
C ALA A 25 20.46 4.43 2.79
N ASN A 26 19.82 3.77 3.76
CA ASN A 26 20.46 3.12 4.91
C ASN A 26 20.42 1.58 4.84
N GLY A 27 20.26 0.99 3.65
CA GLY A 27 20.25 -0.48 3.47
C GLY A 27 19.01 -1.21 4.02
N LYS A 28 18.04 -0.51 4.59
CA LYS A 28 16.80 -1.08 5.13
C LYS A 28 15.68 -1.01 4.08
N PRO A 29 14.77 -2.00 3.99
CA PRO A 29 13.60 -1.88 3.13
C PRO A 29 12.80 -0.65 3.56
N LYS A 30 12.42 0.23 2.61
CA LYS A 30 11.53 1.37 2.94
C LYS A 30 10.28 0.82 3.64
N ARG A 31 9.69 1.53 4.60
CA ARG A 31 8.48 1.05 5.31
C ARG A 31 7.17 1.49 4.68
N GLY A 32 6.10 0.84 5.14
CA GLY A 32 4.68 1.10 4.82
C GLY A 32 4.48 2.57 4.58
N LYS A 33 3.93 3.05 3.45
CA LYS A 33 3.16 4.28 3.65
C LYS A 33 1.95 3.85 4.44
N ASN A 34 1.87 4.40 5.63
CA ASN A 34 0.79 4.15 6.55
C ASN A 34 -0.48 4.74 5.95
N THR A 35 -1.56 3.98 6.00
CA THR A 35 -2.86 4.40 5.49
C THR A 35 -3.95 3.96 6.46
N LYS A 36 -4.99 4.78 6.54
CA LYS A 36 -6.25 4.46 7.23
C LYS A 36 -7.33 3.96 6.27
N TRP A 37 -7.07 4.06 4.97
CA TRP A 37 -8.04 3.79 3.91
C TRP A 37 -8.13 2.28 3.66
N LEU A 38 -9.28 1.71 4.02
CA LEU A 38 -9.62 0.31 3.80
C LEU A 38 -10.41 0.19 2.50
N CYS A 39 -9.97 -0.69 1.61
CA CYS A 39 -10.72 -1.09 0.43
C CYS A 39 -11.83 -2.06 0.86
N ARG A 40 -13.01 -1.52 1.21
CA ARG A 40 -14.16 -2.32 1.68
C ARG A 40 -14.57 -3.45 0.72
N PRO A 41 -14.66 -3.23 -0.61
CA PRO A 41 -15.17 -4.27 -1.52
C PRO A 41 -14.24 -5.49 -1.62
N TYR A 42 -12.95 -5.30 -1.39
CA TYR A 42 -11.92 -6.35 -1.54
C TYR A 42 -11.26 -6.73 -0.21
N SER A 43 -11.80 -6.25 0.91
CA SER A 43 -11.42 -6.69 2.25
C SER A 43 -12.36 -7.80 2.69
N LYS A 44 -12.02 -9.05 2.38
CA LYS A 44 -12.83 -10.22 2.74
C LYS A 44 -12.34 -10.82 4.06
N GLY A 45 -13.23 -10.89 5.06
CA GLY A 45 -12.96 -11.48 6.37
C GLY A 45 -11.78 -10.81 7.10
N GLU A 46 -10.79 -11.60 7.48
CA GLU A 46 -9.59 -11.12 8.16
C GLU A 46 -8.55 -10.48 7.22
N ALA A 47 -8.65 -10.75 5.91
CA ALA A 47 -7.78 -10.20 4.88
C ALA A 47 -8.17 -8.76 4.51
N LYS A 48 -7.85 -7.83 5.42
CA LYS A 48 -8.12 -6.39 5.22
C LYS A 48 -7.15 -5.77 4.21
N CYS A 49 -7.67 -5.25 3.11
CA CYS A 49 -6.88 -4.58 2.08
C CYS A 49 -6.82 -3.07 2.35
N TYR A 50 -5.65 -2.58 2.75
CA TYR A 50 -5.43 -1.16 3.01
C TYR A 50 -4.67 -0.53 1.84
N LEU A 51 -5.21 0.53 1.24
CA LEU A 51 -4.66 1.17 0.04
C LEU A 51 -4.56 2.67 0.27
N CYS A 52 -3.42 3.32 0.00
CA CYS A 52 -3.35 4.78 0.10
C CYS A 52 -3.85 5.44 -1.18
N ASN A 53 -4.49 6.60 -1.05
CA ASN A 53 -4.95 7.39 -2.20
C ASN A 53 -3.89 8.40 -2.69
N LEU A 54 -2.61 8.01 -2.61
CA LEU A 54 -1.50 8.92 -2.93
C LEU A 54 -0.92 8.56 -4.29
N ILE A 55 -0.90 9.53 -5.21
CA ILE A 55 -0.11 9.48 -6.44
C ILE A 55 1.33 9.83 -6.07
N ARG A 56 2.29 9.07 -6.59
CA ARG A 56 3.71 9.35 -6.34
C ARG A 56 4.44 9.53 -7.65
N LYS A 57 5.01 10.72 -7.83
CA LYS A 57 5.82 11.04 -9.01
C LYS A 57 7.00 10.08 -9.18
N ASP A 58 7.57 9.59 -8.07
CA ASP A 58 8.68 8.62 -8.07
C ASP A 58 8.20 7.15 -8.00
N SER A 59 6.94 6.86 -8.32
CA SER A 59 6.46 5.47 -8.41
C SER A 59 6.37 5.00 -9.86
N PRO A 60 6.38 3.68 -10.10
CA PRO A 60 6.18 3.13 -11.45
C PRO A 60 4.87 3.58 -12.11
N HIS A 61 3.89 4.04 -11.33
CA HIS A 61 2.62 4.58 -11.86
C HIS A 61 2.46 6.05 -11.40
N PRO A 62 3.20 7.00 -12.01
CA PRO A 62 3.28 8.39 -11.54
C PRO A 62 1.99 9.18 -11.71
N THR A 63 1.00 8.61 -12.40
CA THR A 63 -0.31 9.20 -12.66
C THR A 63 -1.44 8.51 -11.91
N LYS A 64 -1.18 7.35 -11.28
CA LYS A 64 -2.22 6.55 -10.61
C LYS A 64 -1.99 6.51 -9.10
N THR A 65 -3.08 6.50 -8.36
CA THR A 65 -3.06 6.25 -6.91
C THR A 65 -2.83 4.76 -6.64
N CYS A 66 -2.33 4.40 -5.46
CA CYS A 66 -2.26 2.97 -5.09
C CYS A 66 -3.63 2.28 -5.04
N PHE A 67 -4.73 3.04 -4.92
CA PHE A 67 -6.07 2.48 -5.09
C PHE A 67 -6.30 2.06 -6.55
N GLN A 68 -6.02 2.96 -7.50
CA GLN A 68 -6.16 2.68 -8.93
C GLN A 68 -5.23 1.55 -9.38
N VAL A 69 -3.96 1.56 -8.99
CA VAL A 69 -3.03 0.46 -9.32
C VAL A 69 -3.58 -0.89 -8.84
N TRP A 70 -4.07 -0.95 -7.60
CA TRP A 70 -4.60 -2.20 -7.06
C TRP A 70 -5.80 -2.73 -7.85
N HIS A 71 -6.68 -1.86 -8.33
CA HIS A 71 -7.90 -2.25 -9.02
C HIS A 71 -7.72 -2.42 -10.53
N GLU A 72 -7.03 -1.49 -11.18
CA GLU A 72 -6.85 -1.44 -12.62
C GLU A 72 -5.69 -2.32 -13.08
N ASP A 73 -4.51 -2.18 -12.45
CA ASP A 73 -3.29 -2.82 -12.95
C ASP A 73 -3.12 -4.23 -12.37
N TRP A 74 -3.56 -4.46 -11.12
CA TRP A 74 -3.35 -5.74 -10.40
C TRP A 74 -4.60 -6.62 -10.30
N ASP A 75 -5.67 -6.27 -11.02
CA ASP A 75 -6.98 -6.95 -10.98
C ASP A 75 -7.40 -7.32 -9.54
N CYS A 76 -7.39 -6.32 -8.66
CA CYS A 76 -7.76 -6.45 -7.25
C CYS A 76 -6.89 -7.42 -6.43
N GLY A 77 -5.63 -7.60 -6.84
CA GLY A 77 -4.67 -8.48 -6.19
C GLY A 77 -4.59 -9.88 -6.78
N ARG A 78 -5.20 -10.12 -7.95
CA ARG A 78 -5.02 -11.37 -8.71
C ARG A 78 -3.73 -11.37 -9.53
N ASN A 79 -3.30 -10.20 -9.99
CA ASN A 79 -2.11 -10.04 -10.81
C ASN A 79 -1.10 -9.13 -10.12
N ILE A 80 -0.54 -9.62 -9.02
CA ILE A 80 0.48 -8.89 -8.24
C ILE A 80 1.86 -9.25 -8.84
N PRO A 81 2.70 -8.26 -9.16
CA PRO A 81 4.08 -8.49 -9.58
C PRO A 81 4.94 -9.08 -8.46
#